data_AF-A0A1G0JGT4-F1
#
_entry.id   AF-A0A1G0JGT4-F1
#
_cell.length_a   1.000
_cell.length_b   1.000
_cell.length_c   1.000
_cell.angle_alpha   90.00
_cell.angle_beta   90.00
_cell.angle_gamma   90.00
#
_symmetry.space_group_name_H-M   'P 1'
#
loop_
_entity.id
_entity.type
_entity.pdbx_description
1 polymer ?
#
loop_
_entity_poly.entity_id
_entity_poly.type
_entity_poly.pdbx_seq_one_letter_code
_entity_poly.pdbx_strand_id
1 'polypeptide(L)'
;MMREIYYGEFRLVLIQHIREVDAGNPAYQSTEWFLLRYLKRIEKTAEPPASPGRVENSMRALIRFYVDMIEEQSQLGERCRMINEEYRKTLRIRQEQNNKGQS
;
A
#
# COMPACT_ATOMS: atom_id res chain seq x y z
N MET A 1 13.86 3.23 -20.74
CA MET A 1 12.82 2.21 -20.53
C MET A 1 12.51 2.14 -19.05
N MET A 2 11.27 2.42 -18.61
CA MET A 2 10.91 2.30 -17.18
C MET A 2 10.98 0.81 -16.80
N ARG A 3 11.93 0.43 -15.94
CA ARG A 3 12.02 -0.94 -15.42
C ARG A 3 10.79 -1.22 -14.56
N GLU A 4 10.02 -2.23 -14.94
CA GLU A 4 8.84 -2.68 -14.21
C GLU A 4 9.22 -3.03 -12.76
N ILE A 5 8.45 -2.55 -11.79
CA ILE A 5 8.60 -2.96 -10.39
C ILE A 5 7.65 -4.13 -10.17
N TYR A 6 8.19 -5.23 -9.64
CA TYR A 6 7.37 -6.32 -9.14
C TYR A 6 6.89 -5.99 -7.72
N TYR A 7 5.56 -5.93 -7.53
CA TYR A 7 4.91 -5.63 -6.25
C TYR A 7 4.23 -6.87 -5.62
N GLY A 8 4.61 -8.10 -6.00
CA GLY A 8 3.90 -9.32 -5.58
C GLY A 8 3.75 -9.48 -4.07
N GLU A 9 4.85 -9.46 -3.33
CA GLU A 9 4.85 -9.57 -1.85
C GLU A 9 4.00 -8.46 -1.22
N PHE A 10 4.18 -7.22 -1.68
CA PHE A 10 3.39 -6.08 -1.22
C PHE A 10 1.89 -6.26 -1.47
N ARG A 11 1.51 -6.81 -2.64
CA ARG A 11 0.10 -7.12 -2.94
C ARG A 11 -0.47 -8.19 -2.02
N LEU A 12 0.29 -9.22 -1.66
CA LEU A 12 -0.18 -10.25 -0.73
C LEU A 12 -0.48 -9.63 0.64
N VAL A 13 0.38 -8.74 1.13
CA VAL A 13 0.16 -7.99 2.38
C VAL A 13 -1.10 -7.11 2.28
N LEU A 14 -1.28 -6.40 1.16
CA LEU A 14 -2.50 -5.61 0.92
C LEU A 14 -3.76 -6.46 0.93
N ILE A 15 -3.76 -7.60 0.22
CA ILE A 15 -4.91 -8.52 0.16
C ILE A 15 -5.28 -9.02 1.55
N GLN A 16 -4.27 -9.37 2.37
CA GLN A 16 -4.50 -9.79 3.75
C GLN A 16 -5.17 -8.68 4.57
N HIS A 17 -4.63 -7.47 4.56
CA HIS A 17 -5.22 -6.36 5.30
C HIS A 17 -6.59 -5.93 4.76
N ILE A 18 -6.83 -6.03 3.45
CA ILE A 18 -8.16 -5.82 2.85
C ILE A 18 -9.16 -6.80 3.45
N ARG A 19 -8.83 -8.10 3.48
CA ARG A 19 -9.71 -9.14 4.03
C ARG A 19 -10.02 -8.90 5.51
N GLU A 20 -9.01 -8.52 6.30
CA GLU A 20 -9.18 -8.24 7.73
C GLU A 20 -10.10 -7.04 7.98
N VAL A 21 -9.94 -5.95 7.23
CA VAL A 21 -10.79 -4.75 7.36
C VAL A 21 -12.21 -5.04 6.84
N ASP A 22 -12.34 -5.75 5.72
CA ASP A 22 -13.64 -6.10 5.12
C ASP A 22 -14.44 -7.08 6.02
N ALA A 23 -13.76 -8.00 6.71
CA ALA A 23 -14.37 -8.91 7.68
C ALA A 23 -14.94 -8.19 8.91
N GLY A 24 -14.43 -6.99 9.22
CA GLY A 24 -15.01 -6.11 10.23
C GLY A 24 -16.36 -5.49 9.82
N ASN A 25 -16.81 -5.70 8.57
CA ASN A 25 -18.03 -5.16 7.99
C ASN A 25 -18.18 -3.64 8.25
N PRO A 26 -17.25 -2.82 7.74
CA PRO A 26 -17.17 -1.42 8.11
C PRO A 26 -18.44 -0.66 7.68
N ALA A 27 -19.00 0.11 8.61
CA ALA A 27 -20.17 0.93 8.34
C ALA A 27 -19.91 1.90 7.17
N TYR A 28 -20.93 2.17 6.36
CA TYR A 28 -20.80 3.07 5.22
C TYR A 28 -20.27 4.45 5.67
N GLN A 29 -19.24 4.95 4.97
CA GLN A 29 -18.52 6.20 5.28
C GLN A 29 -17.80 6.25 6.65
N SER A 30 -17.60 5.12 7.32
CA SER A 30 -16.63 5.03 8.44
C SER A 30 -15.19 5.21 7.97
N THR A 31 -14.28 5.50 8.91
CA THR A 31 -12.85 5.58 8.65
C THR A 31 -12.32 4.26 8.05
N GLU A 32 -12.77 3.12 8.57
CA GLU A 32 -12.46 1.78 8.07
C GLU A 32 -12.97 1.57 6.64
N TRP A 33 -14.16 2.06 6.33
CA TRP A 33 -14.72 2.00 4.98
C TRP A 33 -13.88 2.80 3.98
N PHE A 34 -13.44 4.01 4.36
CA PHE A 34 -12.53 4.80 3.55
C PHE A 34 -11.16 4.13 3.42
N LEU A 35 -10.60 3.60 4.51
CA LEU A 35 -9.33 2.85 4.47
C LEU A 35 -9.41 1.70 3.46
N LEU A 36 -10.45 0.88 3.54
CA LEU A 36 -10.68 -0.24 2.64
C LEU A 36 -10.68 0.20 1.16
N ARG A 37 -11.24 1.37 0.85
CA ARG A 37 -11.25 1.94 -0.50
C ARG A 37 -9.84 2.33 -0.96
N TYR A 38 -9.02 2.92 -0.09
CA TYR A 38 -7.62 3.22 -0.39
C TYR A 38 -6.82 1.94 -0.62
N LEU A 39 -6.99 0.92 0.24
CA LEU A 39 -6.27 -0.35 0.11
C LEU A 39 -6.60 -1.07 -1.20
N LYS A 40 -7.91 -1.20 -1.52
CA LYS A 40 -8.37 -1.80 -2.80
C LYS A 40 -7.84 -1.03 -4.03
N ARG A 41 -7.70 0.30 -3.94
CA ARG A 41 -7.11 1.11 -5.01
C ARG A 41 -5.62 0.79 -5.18
N ILE A 42 -4.85 0.76 -4.09
CA ILE A 42 -3.41 0.49 -4.14
C ILE A 42 -3.17 -0.91 -4.70
N GLU A 43 -3.89 -1.91 -4.19
CA GLU A 43 -3.80 -3.31 -4.63
C GLU A 43 -3.99 -3.42 -6.15
N LYS A 44 -5.03 -2.79 -6.69
CA LYS A 44 -5.29 -2.74 -8.13
C LYS A 44 -4.17 -2.05 -8.92
N THR A 45 -3.59 -0.97 -8.40
CA THR A 45 -2.50 -0.27 -9.11
C THR A 45 -1.15 -0.99 -9.05
N ALA A 46 -0.98 -1.89 -8.08
CA ALA A 46 0.20 -2.72 -7.93
C ALA A 46 0.14 -4.00 -8.79
N GLU A 47 -1.01 -4.31 -9.40
CA GLU A 47 -1.18 -5.43 -10.31
C GLU A 47 -0.36 -5.27 -11.60
N PRO A 48 0.36 -6.30 -12.08
CA PRO A 48 1.10 -6.24 -13.33
C PRO A 48 0.19 -6.01 -14.57
N PRO A 49 0.60 -5.16 -15.52
CA PRO A 49 1.80 -4.33 -15.50
C PRO A 49 1.64 -3.12 -14.58
N ALA A 50 2.48 -3.06 -13.54
CA ALA A 50 2.41 -2.01 -12.53
C ALA A 50 3.28 -0.82 -12.92
N SER A 51 2.70 0.38 -12.86
CA SER A 51 3.44 1.63 -13.06
C SER A 51 3.89 2.19 -11.70
N PRO A 52 5.20 2.38 -11.46
CA PRO A 52 5.70 2.89 -10.19
C PRO A 52 5.02 4.19 -9.76
N GLY A 53 4.82 5.12 -10.69
CA GLY A 53 4.16 6.39 -10.42
C GLY A 53 2.68 6.25 -10.02
N ARG A 54 1.96 5.25 -10.55
CA ARG A 54 0.56 4.99 -10.17
C ARG A 54 0.46 4.43 -8.76
N VAL A 55 1.36 3.51 -8.40
CA VAL A 55 1.42 2.96 -7.03
C VAL A 55 1.82 4.05 -6.06
N GLU A 56 2.84 4.85 -6.39
CA GLU A 56 3.29 5.97 -5.55
C GLU A 56 2.18 6.99 -5.30
N ASN A 57 1.44 7.38 -6.34
CA ASN A 57 0.31 8.31 -6.19
C ASN A 57 -0.78 7.74 -5.28
N SER A 58 -1.09 6.45 -5.39
CA SER A 58 -2.06 5.78 -4.52
C SER A 58 -1.57 5.70 -3.07
N MET A 59 -0.28 5.44 -2.86
CA MET A 59 0.34 5.44 -1.53
C MET A 59 0.34 6.84 -0.90
N ARG A 60 0.66 7.90 -1.66
CA ARG A 60 0.57 9.29 -1.16
C ARG A 60 -0.85 9.65 -0.71
N ALA A 61 -1.85 9.16 -1.42
CA ALA A 61 -3.25 9.36 -1.05
C ALA A 61 -3.62 8.64 0.25
N LEU A 62 -3.13 7.42 0.47
CA LEU A 62 -3.28 6.70 1.74
C LEU A 62 -2.57 7.42 2.89
N ILE A 63 -1.34 7.89 2.68
CA ILE A 63 -0.57 8.62 3.72
C ILE A 63 -1.30 9.90 4.13
N ARG A 64 -1.85 10.66 3.17
CA ARG A 64 -2.65 11.86 3.49
C ARG A 64 -3.88 11.49 4.32
N PHE A 65 -4.63 10.47 3.89
CA PHE A 65 -5.78 9.98 4.66
C PHE A 65 -5.39 9.55 6.08
N TYR A 66 -4.27 8.86 6.25
CA TYR A 66 -3.74 8.49 7.56
C TYR A 66 -3.47 9.71 8.45
N VAL A 67 -2.74 10.70 7.93
CA VAL A 67 -2.41 11.92 8.69
C VAL A 67 -3.67 12.71 9.08
N ASP A 68 -4.65 12.79 8.17
CA ASP A 68 -5.82 13.65 8.37
C ASP A 68 -6.90 13.00 9.25
N MET A 69 -7.03 11.66 9.22
CA MET A 69 -8.24 10.96 9.71
C MET A 69 -7.96 9.85 10.73
N ILE A 70 -6.72 9.42 10.93
CA ILE A 70 -6.40 8.24 11.74
C ILE A 70 -5.57 8.65 12.96
N GLU A 71 -6.05 8.26 14.15
CA GLU A 71 -5.24 8.34 15.36
C GLU A 71 -4.05 7.38 15.26
N GLU A 72 -2.84 7.91 15.42
CA GLU A 72 -1.60 7.17 15.22
C GLU A 72 -1.49 5.90 16.07
N GLN A 73 -1.97 5.94 17.32
CA GLN A 73 -1.89 4.80 18.26
C GLN A 73 -3.05 3.81 18.12
N SER A 74 -3.98 4.05 17.19
CA SER A 74 -5.08 3.13 16.92
C SER A 74 -4.62 1.88 16.15
N GLN A 75 -5.45 0.84 16.14
CA GLN A 75 -5.21 -0.36 15.32
C GLN A 75 -5.17 -0.03 13.81
N LEU A 76 -5.93 0.96 13.36
CA LEU A 76 -5.88 1.43 11.98
C LEU A 76 -4.57 2.18 11.69
N GLY A 77 -4.07 2.93 12.67
CA GLY A 77 -2.79 3.62 12.58
C GLY A 77 -1.64 2.63 12.41
N GLU A 78 -1.61 1.58 13.22
CA GLU A 78 -0.64 0.49 13.10
C GLU A 78 -0.71 -0.18 11.72
N ARG A 79 -1.92 -0.50 11.24
CA ARG A 79 -2.13 -1.09 9.93
C ARG A 79 -1.59 -0.21 8.80
N CYS A 80 -1.85 1.10 8.83
CA CYS A 80 -1.32 2.04 7.85
C CYS A 80 0.22 2.12 7.88
N ARG A 81 0.83 2.04 9.07
CA ARG A 81 2.29 1.97 9.21
C ARG A 81 2.86 0.71 8.55
N MET A 82 2.33 -0.47 8.90
CA MET A 82 2.78 -1.75 8.33
C MET A 82 2.73 -1.75 6.80
N ILE A 83 1.66 -1.22 6.21
CA ILE A 83 1.49 -1.12 4.76
C ILE A 83 2.54 -0.19 4.14
N ASN A 84 2.81 0.95 4.75
CA ASN A 84 3.82 1.89 4.29
C ASN A 84 5.24 1.32 4.41
N GLU A 85 5.52 0.54 5.45
CA GLU A 85 6.80 -0.13 5.65
C GLU A 85 7.06 -1.18 4.57
N GLU A 86 6.08 -2.04 4.26
CA GLU A 86 6.21 -3.04 3.21
C GLU A 86 6.33 -2.40 1.81
N TYR A 87 5.64 -1.28 1.57
CA TYR A 87 5.87 -0.48 0.36
C TYR A 87 7.32 0.02 0.28
N ARG A 88 7.86 0.60 1.36
CA ARG A 88 9.25 1.09 1.41
C ARG A 88 10.27 -0.02 1.21
N LYS A 89 10.05 -1.20 1.79
CA LYS A 89 10.88 -2.39 1.60
C LYS A 89 10.91 -2.82 0.13
N THR A 90 9.74 -2.84 -0.53
CA THR A 90 9.65 -3.13 -1.97
C THR A 90 10.48 -2.15 -2.81
N LEU A 91 10.44 -0.86 -2.48
CA LEU A 91 11.26 0.15 -3.16
C LEU A 91 12.77 -0.07 -2.93
N ARG A 92 13.19 -0.43 -1.71
CA ARG A 92 14.60 -0.71 -1.39
C ARG A 92 15.13 -1.94 -2.14
N ILE A 93 14.39 -3.04 -2.14
CA ILE A 93 14.77 -4.26 -2.88
C ILE A 93 15.01 -3.94 -4.36
N ARG A 94 14.14 -3.11 -4.96
CA ARG A 94 14.31 -2.65 -6.35
C ARG A 94 15.58 -1.81 -6.54
N GLN A 95 15.89 -0.90 -5.61
CA GLN A 95 17.11 -0.09 -5.67
C GLN A 95 18.35 -0.98 -5.62
N GLU A 96 18.38 -1.97 -4.72
CA GLU A 96 19.48 -2.92 -4.61
C GLU A 96 19.65 -3.77 -5.88
N GLN A 97 18.56 -4.26 -6.45
CA GLN A 97 18.57 -5.00 -7.72
C GLN A 97 19.09 -4.14 -8.88
N ASN A 98 18.73 -2.85 -8.92
CA ASN A 98 19.22 -1.93 -9.93
C ASN A 98 20.73 -1.70 -9.82
N ASN A 99 21.27 -1.59 -8.59
CA ASN A 99 22.69 -1.36 -8.35
C ASN A 99 23.54 -2.61 -8.67
N LYS A 100 23.03 -3.83 -8.39
CA LYS A 100 23.72 -5.08 -8.70
C LYS A 100 23.79 -5.41 -10.20
N GLY A 101 22.84 -4.92 -11.00
CA GLY A 101 22.86 -5.07 -12.46
C GLY A 101 23.74 -4.07 -13.20
N GLN A 102 24.53 -3.26 -12.48
CA GLN A 102 25.46 -2.25 -13.02
C GLN A 102 26.93 -2.50 -12.62
N SER A 103 27.22 -3.59 -11.90
CA SER A 103 28.57 -4.01 -11.48
C SER A 103 29.05 -5.21 -12.29
#